data_AF-A0A925XB24-F1
#
_entry.id   AF-A0A925XB24-F1
#
_cell.length_a   1.000
_cell.length_b   1.000
_cell.length_c   1.000
_cell.angle_alpha   90.00
_cell.angle_beta   90.00
_cell.angle_gamma   90.00
#
_symmetry.space_group_name_H-M   'P 1'
#
loop_
_entity.id
_entity.type
_entity.pdbx_description
1 polymer ?
#
loop_
_entity_poly.entity_id
_entity_poly.type
_entity_poly.pdbx_seq_one_letter_code
_entity_poly.pdbx_strand_id
1 'polypeptide(L)'
;MTAWLANHFFNPAFVAGGAMLLASPIIIHLINRMRFRRVRFAAMEFLLASQQRNRRRLLLEQLLLLLLRLLIVAAIVLLISRLILDPSQMSIFRGARAHHVVLLDDSLSMRDRWGETSSFGEALKIVNRLVAGGAEQPNTQKFTLLRLSKPEQPVLSERDVNEDFVTELSAKFDPQAFPCTHRALDLVEGLRAA
;
A
#
# COMPACT_ATOMS: atom_id res chain seq x y z
N MET A 1 -7.04 -24.75 -3.23
CA MET A 1 -7.95 -23.60 -3.04
C MET A 1 -7.91 -23.06 -1.62
N THR A 2 -7.99 -23.89 -0.58
CA THR A 2 -7.89 -23.47 0.83
C THR A 2 -6.55 -22.79 1.17
N ALA A 3 -5.43 -23.30 0.65
CA ALA A 3 -4.11 -22.70 0.85
C ALA A 3 -3.98 -21.28 0.25
N TRP A 4 -4.59 -21.03 -0.91
CA TRP A 4 -4.61 -19.71 -1.53
C TRP A 4 -5.45 -18.71 -0.73
N LEU A 5 -6.60 -19.16 -0.21
CA LEU A 5 -7.45 -18.36 0.67
C LEU A 5 -6.76 -18.05 2.00
N ALA A 6 -6.04 -19.01 2.58
CA ALA A 6 -5.28 -18.80 3.82
C ALA A 6 -4.12 -17.81 3.63
N ASN A 7 -3.52 -17.74 2.44
CA ASN A 7 -2.42 -16.83 2.17
C ASN A 7 -2.88 -15.38 1.93
N HIS A 8 -4.08 -15.17 1.40
CA HIS A 8 -4.61 -13.84 1.06
C HIS A 8 -5.59 -13.28 2.11
N PHE A 9 -6.16 -14.14 2.96
CA PHE A 9 -7.16 -13.74 3.94
C PHE A 9 -6.78 -14.23 5.32
N PHE A 10 -6.78 -13.32 6.28
CA PHE A 10 -6.52 -13.64 7.69
C PHE A 10 -7.58 -14.58 8.28
N ASN A 11 -8.84 -14.46 7.82
CA ASN A 11 -9.95 -15.31 8.25
C ASN A 11 -10.66 -15.97 7.05
N PRO A 12 -10.15 -17.11 6.53
CA PRO A 12 -10.68 -17.74 5.33
C PRO A 12 -12.11 -18.29 5.50
N ALA A 13 -12.56 -18.57 6.73
CA ALA A 13 -13.91 -19.07 7.00
C ALA A 13 -15.01 -18.05 6.61
N PHE A 14 -14.75 -16.74 6.76
CA PHE A 14 -15.72 -15.70 6.41
C PHE A 14 -15.88 -15.52 4.90
N VAL A 15 -14.89 -15.92 4.09
CA VAL A 15 -14.96 -15.85 2.63
C VAL A 15 -16.05 -16.79 2.09
N ALA A 16 -16.18 -18.00 2.66
CA ALA A 16 -17.21 -18.95 2.26
C ALA A 16 -18.63 -18.43 2.56
N GLY A 17 -18.84 -17.86 3.76
CA GLY A 17 -20.12 -17.22 4.11
C GLY A 17 -20.40 -15.98 3.28
N GLY A 18 -19.37 -15.19 3.00
CA GLY A 18 -19.43 -14.02 2.13
C GLY A 18 -19.81 -14.35 0.69
N ALA A 19 -19.37 -15.49 0.16
CA ALA A 19 -19.75 -15.96 -1.17
C ALA A 19 -21.26 -16.24 -1.26
N MET A 20 -21.88 -16.79 -0.21
CA MET A 20 -23.33 -17.00 -0.16
C MET A 20 -24.09 -15.67 -0.13
N LEU A 21 -23.58 -14.67 0.61
CA LEU A 21 -24.15 -13.32 0.63
C LEU A 21 -24.05 -12.63 -0.74
N LEU A 22 -22.91 -12.79 -1.42
CA LEU A 22 -22.70 -12.30 -2.79
C LEU A 22 -23.65 -12.95 -3.81
N ALA A 23 -24.00 -14.22 -3.61
CA ALA A 23 -24.95 -14.92 -4.48
C ALA A 23 -26.41 -14.44 -4.28
N SER A 24 -26.77 -13.95 -3.09
CA SER A 24 -28.15 -13.56 -2.76
C SER A 24 -28.76 -12.51 -3.72
N PRO A 25 -28.09 -11.37 -4.04
CA PRO A 25 -28.61 -10.41 -5.02
C PRO A 25 -28.85 -11.00 -6.41
N ILE A 26 -27.99 -11.91 -6.87
CA ILE A 26 -28.11 -12.58 -8.17
C ILE A 26 -29.32 -13.52 -8.16
N ILE A 27 -29.45 -14.33 -7.11
CA ILE A 27 -30.56 -15.27 -6.94
C ILE A 27 -31.89 -14.52 -6.87
N ILE A 28 -31.98 -13.47 -6.06
CA ILE A 28 -33.19 -12.64 -5.93
C ILE A 28 -33.55 -12.01 -7.28
N HIS A 29 -32.56 -11.50 -8.02
CA HIS A 29 -32.79 -10.93 -9.36
C HIS A 29 -33.36 -11.99 -10.33
N LEU A 30 -32.79 -13.19 -10.34
CA LEU A 30 -33.22 -14.27 -11.21
C LEU A 30 -34.65 -14.75 -10.86
N ILE A 31 -34.96 -14.87 -9.57
CA ILE A 31 -36.31 -15.22 -9.08
C ILE A 31 -37.32 -14.13 -9.48
N ASN A 32 -36.98 -12.85 -9.33
CA ASN A 32 -37.89 -11.77 -9.66
C ASN A 32 -38.18 -11.72 -11.18
N ARG A 33 -37.19 -12.07 -12.01
CA ARG A 33 -37.35 -12.20 -13.48
C ARG A 33 -38.30 -13.33 -13.87
N MET A 34 -38.44 -14.38 -13.05
CA MET A 34 -39.37 -15.48 -13.34
C MET A 34 -40.83 -15.17 -13.01
N ARG A 35 -41.10 -14.16 -12.15
CA ARG A 35 -42.46 -13.87 -11.66
C ARG A 35 -43.23 -12.82 -12.47
N PHE A 36 -42.79 -12.46 -13.68
CA PHE A 36 -43.55 -11.53 -14.53
C PHE A 36 -44.91 -12.14 -14.92
N ARG A 37 -45.95 -11.85 -14.14
CA ARG A 37 -47.35 -12.10 -14.48
C ARG A 37 -47.74 -11.20 -15.65
N ARG A 38 -48.05 -11.81 -16.79
CA ARG A 38 -48.59 -11.09 -17.95
C ARG A 38 -50.06 -10.78 -17.67
N VAL A 39 -50.40 -9.51 -17.50
CA VAL A 39 -51.79 -9.04 -17.39
C VAL A 39 -52.18 -8.47 -18.76
N ARG A 40 -53.24 -9.02 -19.39
CA ARG A 40 -53.80 -8.47 -20.64
C ARG A 40 -54.62 -7.23 -20.29
N PHE A 41 -54.13 -6.04 -20.65
CA PHE A 41 -54.86 -4.78 -20.50
C PHE A 41 -55.08 -4.16 -21.88
N ALA A 42 -56.30 -3.70 -22.17
CA ALA A 42 -56.73 -3.32 -23.53
C ALA A 42 -56.04 -2.07 -24.11
N ALA A 43 -55.49 -1.18 -23.26
CA ALA A 43 -54.80 0.04 -23.70
C ALA A 43 -53.26 -0.10 -23.82
N MET A 44 -52.73 -1.33 -23.81
CA MET A 44 -51.29 -1.61 -23.71
C MET A 44 -50.48 -1.27 -24.98
N GLU A 45 -51.12 -1.17 -26.15
CA GLU A 45 -50.41 -0.96 -27.41
C GLU A 45 -49.68 0.39 -27.50
N PHE A 46 -50.28 1.47 -26.96
CA PHE A 46 -49.61 2.78 -26.85
C PHE A 46 -48.46 2.77 -25.83
N LEU A 47 -48.56 1.96 -24.77
CA LEU A 47 -47.51 1.81 -23.75
C LEU A 47 -46.33 0.97 -24.28
N LEU A 48 -46.61 -0.08 -25.05
CA LEU A 48 -45.60 -0.97 -25.64
C LEU A 48 -44.74 -0.26 -26.70
N ALA A 49 -45.35 0.60 -27.52
CA ALA A 49 -44.64 1.40 -28.52
C ALA A 49 -43.62 2.38 -27.87
N SER A 50 -43.97 2.96 -26.71
CA SER A 50 -43.06 3.82 -25.92
C SER A 50 -41.99 2.99 -25.17
N GLN A 51 -42.38 1.84 -24.61
CA GLN A 51 -41.46 0.94 -23.91
C GLN A 51 -40.34 0.40 -24.80
N GLN A 52 -40.60 0.13 -26.08
CA GLN A 52 -39.59 -0.41 -26.99
C GLN A 52 -38.36 0.50 -27.13
N ARG A 53 -38.58 1.83 -27.04
CA ARG A 53 -37.51 2.84 -27.11
C ARG A 53 -36.71 2.95 -25.80
N ASN A 54 -37.37 2.76 -24.64
CA ASN A 54 -36.73 2.86 -23.33
C ASN A 54 -36.22 1.52 -22.76
N ARG A 55 -36.57 0.39 -23.37
CA ARG A 55 -36.21 -0.96 -22.90
C ARG A 55 -34.70 -1.14 -22.74
N ARG A 56 -33.90 -0.62 -23.68
CA ARG A 56 -32.42 -0.71 -23.60
C ARG A 56 -31.88 0.05 -22.40
N ARG A 57 -32.39 1.26 -22.14
CA ARG A 57 -31.99 2.09 -21.00
C ARG A 57 -32.36 1.43 -19.67
N LEU A 58 -33.58 0.93 -19.55
CA LEU A 58 -34.03 0.21 -18.36
C LEU A 58 -33.19 -1.05 -18.07
N LEU A 59 -32.80 -1.79 -19.11
CA LEU A 59 -31.91 -2.96 -18.94
C LEU A 59 -30.50 -2.55 -18.48
N LEU A 60 -29.94 -1.46 -19.02
CA LEU A 60 -28.63 -0.95 -18.59
C LEU A 60 -28.68 -0.44 -17.15
N GLU A 61 -29.70 0.32 -16.78
CA GLU A 61 -29.90 0.80 -15.40
C GLU A 61 -30.05 -0.37 -14.43
N GLN A 62 -30.85 -1.40 -14.77
CA GLN A 62 -31.00 -2.58 -13.93
C GLN A 62 -29.70 -3.39 -13.80
N LEU A 63 -28.93 -3.52 -14.89
CA LEU A 63 -27.64 -4.20 -14.85
C LEU A 63 -26.63 -3.44 -13.99
N LEU A 64 -26.58 -2.12 -14.10
CA LEU A 64 -25.68 -1.27 -13.33
C LEU A 64 -26.07 -1.26 -11.84
N LEU A 65 -27.36 -1.23 -11.52
CA LEU A 65 -27.85 -1.36 -10.14
C LEU A 65 -27.54 -2.74 -9.54
N LEU A 66 -27.65 -3.81 -10.34
CA LEU A 66 -27.26 -5.16 -9.91
C LEU A 66 -25.76 -5.23 -9.64
N LEU A 67 -24.94 -4.70 -10.55
CA LEU A 67 -23.48 -4.64 -10.41
C LEU A 67 -23.07 -3.87 -9.15
N LEU A 68 -23.65 -2.69 -8.93
CA LEU A 68 -23.35 -1.87 -7.75
C LEU A 68 -23.72 -2.60 -6.45
N ARG A 69 -24.87 -3.27 -6.43
CA ARG A 69 -25.28 -4.07 -5.26
C ARG A 69 -24.29 -5.20 -4.97
N LEU A 70 -23.79 -5.87 -6.01
CA LEU A 70 -22.77 -6.91 -5.85
C LEU A 70 -21.43 -6.33 -5.37
N LEU A 71 -21.02 -5.18 -5.92
CA LEU A 71 -19.80 -4.49 -5.50
C LEU A 71 -19.83 -4.10 -4.02
N ILE A 72 -20.96 -3.57 -3.53
CA ILE A 72 -21.11 -3.20 -2.12
C ILE A 72 -20.97 -4.44 -1.22
N VAL A 73 -21.66 -5.54 -1.54
CA VAL A 73 -21.58 -6.77 -0.75
C VAL A 73 -20.16 -7.37 -0.82
N ALA A 74 -19.55 -7.40 -2.01
CA ALA A 74 -18.16 -7.84 -2.18
C ALA A 74 -17.20 -7.02 -1.33
N ALA A 75 -17.31 -5.69 -1.36
CA ALA A 75 -16.45 -4.81 -0.58
C ALA A 75 -16.58 -5.08 0.92
N ILE A 76 -17.80 -5.26 1.44
CA ILE A 76 -18.04 -5.60 2.85
C ILE A 76 -17.40 -6.95 3.20
N VAL A 77 -17.58 -7.98 2.35
CA VAL A 77 -16.98 -9.31 2.58
C VAL A 77 -15.46 -9.23 2.57
N LEU A 78 -14.86 -8.50 1.63
CA LEU A 78 -13.41 -8.31 1.55
C LEU A 78 -12.86 -7.56 2.76
N LEU A 79 -13.59 -6.54 3.24
CA LEU A 79 -13.24 -5.77 4.43
C LEU A 79 -13.23 -6.66 5.68
N ILE A 80 -14.30 -7.44 5.89
CA ILE A 80 -14.44 -8.34 7.05
C ILE A 80 -13.43 -9.49 6.98
N SER A 81 -13.18 -10.02 5.78
CA SER A 81 -12.22 -11.11 5.57
C SER A 81 -10.75 -10.64 5.66
N ARG A 82 -10.54 -9.33 5.80
CA ARG A 82 -9.24 -8.68 5.97
C ARG A 82 -8.27 -9.11 4.86
N LEU A 83 -8.66 -8.81 3.62
CA LEU A 83 -7.86 -9.10 2.42
C LEU A 83 -6.48 -8.44 2.56
N ILE A 84 -5.44 -9.26 2.58
CA ILE A 84 -4.05 -8.81 2.56
C ILE A 84 -3.69 -8.64 1.08
N LEU A 85 -3.59 -7.40 0.63
CA LEU A 85 -3.10 -7.05 -0.69
C LEU A 85 -1.62 -6.68 -0.56
N ASP A 86 -0.76 -7.41 -1.26
CA ASP A 86 0.65 -7.02 -1.35
C ASP A 86 0.76 -5.66 -2.06
N PRO A 87 1.35 -4.64 -1.40
CA PRO A 87 1.53 -3.32 -2.02
C PRO A 87 2.36 -3.37 -3.31
N SER A 88 3.23 -4.39 -3.45
CA SER A 88 4.07 -4.61 -4.63
C SER A 88 3.27 -5.01 -5.87
N GLN A 89 2.18 -5.77 -5.71
CA GLN A 89 1.33 -6.23 -6.81
C GLN A 89 0.35 -5.14 -7.26
N MET A 90 0.06 -4.18 -6.39
CA MET A 90 -0.93 -3.12 -6.63
C MET A 90 -0.27 -1.83 -7.15
N SER A 91 0.53 -1.96 -8.23
CA SER A 91 1.35 -0.87 -8.77
C SER A 91 0.57 0.38 -9.23
N ILE A 92 -0.73 0.26 -9.51
CA ILE A 92 -1.61 1.38 -9.91
C ILE A 92 -2.02 2.23 -8.70
N PHE A 93 -2.01 1.65 -7.49
CA PHE A 93 -2.29 2.35 -6.23
C PHE A 93 -1.03 2.62 -5.42
N ARG A 94 0.17 2.49 -6.03
CA ARG A 94 1.41 2.96 -5.41
C ARG A 94 1.27 4.46 -5.20
N GLY A 95 0.98 4.86 -3.96
CA GLY A 95 1.01 6.24 -3.52
C GLY A 95 2.39 6.86 -3.78
N ALA A 96 2.45 8.19 -3.72
CA ALA A 96 3.65 8.96 -3.98
C ALA A 96 4.91 8.33 -3.36
N ARG A 97 6.01 8.29 -4.13
CA ARG A 97 7.31 7.81 -3.65
C ARG A 97 7.66 8.56 -2.36
N ALA A 98 7.80 7.84 -1.25
CA ALA A 98 8.19 8.45 0.01
C ALA A 98 9.69 8.75 -0.03
N HIS A 99 10.07 10.00 0.21
CA HIS A 99 11.48 10.36 0.33
C HIS A 99 11.86 10.44 1.79
N HIS A 100 12.70 9.52 2.24
CA HIS A 100 13.23 9.47 3.59
C HIS A 100 14.58 10.20 3.63
N VAL A 101 14.62 11.33 4.32
CA VAL A 101 15.86 12.05 4.61
C VAL A 101 16.28 11.72 6.03
N VAL A 102 17.45 11.09 6.17
CA VAL A 102 18.05 10.75 7.45
C VAL A 102 19.22 11.68 7.73
N LEU A 103 19.13 12.40 8.84
CA LEU A 103 20.17 13.27 9.37
C LEU A 103 20.93 12.49 10.44
N LEU A 104 22.19 12.17 10.19
CA LEU A 104 23.05 11.45 11.12
C LEU A 104 23.89 12.43 11.93
N ASP A 105 23.71 12.41 13.24
CA ASP A 105 24.60 13.10 14.19
C ASP A 105 25.95 12.37 14.24
N ASP A 106 27.03 13.13 14.10
CA ASP A 106 28.40 12.66 14.17
C ASP A 106 29.27 13.56 15.06
N SER A 107 28.65 14.29 15.98
CA SER A 107 29.30 15.13 16.99
C SER A 107 30.08 14.31 18.03
N LEU A 108 30.87 15.00 18.86
CA LEU A 108 31.75 14.34 19.84
C LEU A 108 30.99 13.46 20.84
N SER A 109 29.75 13.82 21.21
CA SER A 109 28.90 13.01 22.09
C SER A 109 28.56 11.64 21.53
N MET A 110 28.58 11.46 20.20
CA MET A 110 28.32 10.17 19.56
C MET A 110 29.47 9.15 19.74
N ARG A 111 30.62 9.59 20.24
CA ARG A 111 31.74 8.69 20.61
C ARG A 111 31.54 8.04 21.97
N ASP A 112 30.52 8.42 22.72
CA ASP A 112 30.22 7.77 23.99
C ASP A 112 30.03 6.27 23.79
N ARG A 113 30.57 5.48 24.71
CA ARG A 113 30.59 4.02 24.62
C ARG A 113 29.68 3.44 25.66
N TRP A 114 28.70 2.67 25.21
CA TRP A 114 27.82 1.89 26.08
C TRP A 114 28.04 0.41 25.79
N GLY A 115 28.75 -0.28 26.69
CA GLY A 115 29.17 -1.66 26.48
C GLY A 115 30.22 -1.79 25.38
N GLU A 116 30.01 -2.69 24.41
CA GLU A 116 30.98 -2.95 23.34
C GLU A 116 30.89 -1.95 22.17
N THR A 117 29.78 -1.21 22.04
CA THR A 117 29.52 -0.30 20.92
C THR A 117 29.59 1.17 21.33
N SER A 118 29.82 2.05 20.34
CA SER A 118 29.62 3.49 20.51
C SER A 118 28.18 3.87 20.14
N SER A 119 27.68 5.00 20.66
CA SER A 119 26.37 5.56 20.27
C SER A 119 26.27 5.74 18.74
N PHE A 120 27.36 6.16 18.10
CA PHE A 120 27.45 6.24 16.65
C PHE A 120 27.33 4.89 15.94
N GLY A 121 28.00 3.85 16.46
CA GLY A 121 27.90 2.51 15.91
C GLY A 121 26.48 1.96 16.00
N GLU A 122 25.75 2.26 17.08
CA GLU A 122 24.35 1.89 17.21
C GLU A 122 23.46 2.67 16.24
N ALA A 123 23.73 3.98 16.05
CA ALA A 123 23.03 4.79 15.05
C ALA A 123 23.17 4.19 13.63
N LEU A 124 24.37 3.76 13.23
CA LEU A 124 24.60 3.10 11.94
C LEU A 124 23.81 1.78 11.80
N LYS A 125 23.71 0.98 12.88
CA LYS A 125 22.87 -0.23 12.87
C LYS A 125 21.39 0.08 12.69
N ILE A 126 20.89 1.14 13.32
CA ILE A 126 19.50 1.59 13.15
C ILE A 126 19.26 2.02 11.71
N VAL A 127 20.18 2.79 11.11
CA VAL A 127 20.09 3.18 9.69
C VAL A 127 20.07 1.95 8.79
N ASN A 128 20.95 0.97 9.01
CA ASN A 128 20.93 -0.29 8.25
C ASN A 128 19.59 -1.03 8.37
N ARG A 129 19.00 -1.06 9.57
CA ARG A 129 17.68 -1.69 9.79
C ARG A 129 16.56 -0.96 9.04
N LEU A 130 16.59 0.38 9.03
CA LEU A 130 15.63 1.21 8.30
C LEU A 130 15.71 0.96 6.79
N VAL A 131 16.93 0.94 6.24
CA VAL A 131 17.15 0.71 4.81
C VAL A 131 16.80 -0.74 4.43
N ALA A 132 17.12 -1.73 5.26
CA ALA A 132 16.75 -3.13 5.04
C ALA A 132 15.22 -3.32 5.01
N GLY A 133 14.48 -2.67 5.93
CA GLY A 133 13.01 -2.69 5.89
C GLY A 133 12.43 -1.98 4.67
N GLY A 134 13.08 -0.92 4.18
CA GLY A 134 12.70 -0.23 2.94
C GLY A 134 12.96 -1.07 1.68
N ALA A 135 13.96 -1.94 1.69
CA ALA A 135 14.33 -2.80 0.55
C ALA A 135 13.29 -3.89 0.27
N GLU A 136 12.46 -4.27 1.24
CA GLU A 136 11.33 -5.19 1.03
C GLU A 136 10.26 -4.59 0.08
N GLN A 137 10.29 -3.26 -0.16
CA GLN A 137 9.35 -2.55 -1.03
C GLN A 137 10.06 -1.75 -2.13
N PRO A 138 10.69 -2.43 -3.11
CA PRO A 138 11.52 -1.78 -4.13
C PRO A 138 10.73 -0.73 -4.94
N ASN A 139 11.42 0.36 -5.29
CA ASN A 139 10.89 1.53 -6.02
C ASN A 139 9.77 2.34 -5.34
N THR A 140 9.54 2.13 -4.04
CA THR A 140 8.53 2.88 -3.28
C THR A 140 9.15 4.01 -2.46
N GLN A 141 10.43 3.86 -2.10
CA GLN A 141 11.13 4.76 -1.18
C GLN A 141 12.44 5.25 -1.79
N LYS A 142 12.66 6.57 -1.71
CA LYS A 142 13.98 7.19 -1.93
C LYS A 142 14.63 7.42 -0.58
N PHE A 143 15.95 7.25 -0.50
CA PHE A 143 16.71 7.49 0.72
C PHE A 143 17.84 8.49 0.48
N THR A 144 17.93 9.51 1.34
CA THR A 144 19.05 10.46 1.40
C THR A 144 19.63 10.41 2.80
N LEU A 145 20.95 10.22 2.90
CA LEU A 145 21.68 10.26 4.17
C LEU A 145 22.64 11.44 4.18
N LEU A 146 22.46 12.31 5.17
CA LEU A 146 23.26 13.49 5.42
C LEU A 146 23.96 13.34 6.76
N ARG A 147 25.23 13.77 6.85
CA ARG A 147 25.91 13.95 8.14
C ARG A 147 25.72 15.38 8.61
N LEU A 148 25.41 15.57 9.88
CA LEU A 148 25.22 16.91 10.44
C LEU A 148 26.51 17.74 10.49
N SER A 149 27.70 17.14 10.52
CA SER A 149 28.97 17.89 10.40
C SER A 149 29.30 18.40 9.00
N LYS A 150 28.66 17.84 7.96
CA LYS A 150 28.89 18.16 6.54
C LYS A 150 27.57 18.09 5.76
N PRO A 151 26.61 19.00 6.04
CA PRO A 151 25.30 18.97 5.39
C PRO A 151 25.38 19.25 3.89
N GLU A 152 26.39 19.99 3.43
CA GLU A 152 26.61 20.30 2.00
C GLU A 152 27.14 19.11 1.18
N GLN A 153 27.60 18.04 1.82
CA GLN A 153 28.13 16.83 1.17
C GLN A 153 27.34 15.60 1.63
N PRO A 154 26.14 15.36 1.05
CA PRO A 154 25.38 14.17 1.34
C PRO A 154 26.22 12.92 1.08
N VAL A 155 26.27 12.05 2.08
CA VAL A 155 26.98 10.76 1.98
C VAL A 155 26.29 9.88 0.93
N LEU A 156 24.97 9.99 0.82
CA LEU A 156 24.13 9.35 -0.17
C LEU A 156 22.99 10.29 -0.55
N SER A 157 22.82 10.59 -1.85
CA SER A 157 21.73 11.43 -2.36
C SER A 157 20.78 10.61 -3.22
N GLU A 158 19.48 10.69 -2.89
CA GLU A 158 18.36 10.29 -3.74
C GLU A 158 18.48 8.92 -4.41
N ARG A 159 18.94 7.91 -3.67
CA ARG A 159 18.97 6.55 -4.21
C ARG A 159 17.67 5.81 -3.91
N ASP A 160 17.20 5.05 -4.89
CA ASP A 160 16.11 4.10 -4.70
C ASP A 160 16.58 2.97 -3.78
N VAL A 161 15.76 2.64 -2.78
CA VAL A 161 16.09 1.59 -1.82
C VAL A 161 15.89 0.23 -2.47
N ASN A 162 17.00 -0.44 -2.81
CA ASN A 162 17.06 -1.78 -3.39
C ASN A 162 18.03 -2.66 -2.57
N GLU A 163 18.01 -3.99 -2.76
CA GLU A 163 18.91 -4.91 -2.06
C GLU A 163 20.41 -4.61 -2.31
N ASP A 164 20.75 -4.18 -3.52
CA ASP A 164 22.11 -3.72 -3.87
C ASP A 164 22.53 -2.51 -3.04
N PHE A 165 21.59 -1.59 -2.77
CA PHE A 165 21.83 -0.41 -1.95
C PHE A 165 22.06 -0.77 -0.48
N VAL A 166 21.32 -1.72 0.07
CA VAL A 166 21.54 -2.25 1.43
C VAL A 166 22.96 -2.82 1.56
N THR A 167 23.41 -3.56 0.53
CA THR A 167 24.73 -4.19 0.52
C THR A 167 25.84 -3.15 0.41
N GLU A 168 25.70 -2.14 -0.46
CA GLU A 168 26.66 -1.04 -0.57
C GLU A 168 26.75 -0.20 0.71
N LEU A 169 25.60 0.08 1.32
CA LEU A 169 25.46 0.93 2.49
C LEU A 169 26.01 0.25 3.75
N SER A 170 25.77 -1.05 3.92
CA SER A 170 26.36 -1.84 4.99
C SER A 170 27.88 -1.95 4.87
N ALA A 171 28.42 -2.08 3.64
CA ALA A 171 29.86 -2.07 3.40
C ALA A 171 30.51 -0.70 3.68
N LYS A 172 29.81 0.40 3.38
CA LYS A 172 30.29 1.77 3.66
C LYS A 172 30.25 2.16 5.15
N PHE A 173 29.38 1.52 5.94
CA PHE A 173 29.21 1.83 7.37
C PHE A 173 30.05 0.97 8.31
N ASP A 174 31.12 0.36 7.80
CA ASP A 174 32.14 -0.22 8.68
C ASP A 174 32.71 0.88 9.62
N PRO A 175 32.64 0.70 10.95
CA PRO A 175 33.10 1.69 11.93
C PRO A 175 34.55 2.15 11.73
N GLN A 176 35.38 1.35 11.04
CA GLN A 176 36.76 1.72 10.72
C GLN A 176 36.87 2.69 9.52
N ALA A 177 35.97 2.57 8.55
CA ALA A 177 35.96 3.41 7.35
C ALA A 177 35.18 4.72 7.53
N PHE A 178 34.23 4.74 8.48
CA PHE A 178 33.35 5.87 8.71
C PHE A 178 33.39 6.34 10.18
N PRO A 179 34.42 7.11 10.59
CA PRO A 179 34.54 7.58 11.97
C PRO A 179 33.61 8.78 12.27
N CYS A 180 33.29 8.99 13.54
CA CYS A 180 32.64 10.22 14.03
C CYS A 180 33.52 11.44 13.75
N THR A 181 32.89 12.56 13.40
CA THR A 181 33.61 13.82 13.21
C THR A 181 33.77 14.54 14.57
N HIS A 182 34.64 15.54 14.65
CA HIS A 182 34.83 16.37 15.86
C HIS A 182 34.25 17.79 15.71
N ARG A 183 33.40 18.01 14.70
CA ARG A 183 32.87 19.33 14.38
C ARG A 183 31.61 19.62 15.20
N ALA A 184 31.39 20.90 15.50
CA ALA A 184 30.16 21.35 16.13
C ALA A 184 28.96 21.12 15.19
N LEU A 185 27.82 20.79 15.78
CA LEU A 185 26.58 20.49 15.07
C LEU A 185 25.88 21.79 14.65
N ASP A 186 25.54 21.93 13.38
CA ASP A 186 24.61 22.98 12.91
C ASP A 186 23.33 22.34 12.37
N LEU A 187 22.28 22.37 13.20
CA LEU A 187 20.95 21.85 12.86
C LEU A 187 20.25 22.71 11.79
N VAL A 188 20.55 24.00 11.73
CA VAL A 188 19.91 24.93 10.79
C VAL A 188 20.46 24.70 9.39
N GLU A 189 21.77 24.54 9.26
CA GLU A 189 22.40 24.15 7.99
C GLU A 189 21.96 22.75 7.54
N GLY A 190 21.88 21.80 8.48
CA GLY A 190 21.37 20.45 8.21
C GLY A 190 19.94 20.43 7.66
N LEU A 191 19.04 21.24 8.25
CA LEU A 191 17.65 21.37 7.78
C LEU A 191 17.52 22.12 6.45
N ARG A 192 18.46 23.00 6.11
CA ARG A 192 18.46 23.69 4.80
C ARG A 192 18.97 22.81 3.67
N ALA A 193 19.84 21.85 3.98
CA ALA A 193 20.39 20.90 3.01
C ALA A 193 19.51 19.66 2.77
N ALA A 194 18.58 19.38 3.70
CA ALA A 194 17.59 18.31 3.63
C ALA A 194 16.37 18.69 2.79
#